data_AF-A0AAV5ZQI1-F1
#
_entry.id   AF-A0AAV5ZQI1-F1
#
_cell.length_a   1.000
_cell.length_b   1.000
_cell.length_c   1.000
_cell.angle_alpha   90.00
_cell.angle_beta   90.00
_cell.angle_gamma   90.00
#
_symmetry.space_group_name_H-M   'P 1'
#
loop_
_entity.id
_entity.type
_entity.pdbx_description
1 polymer ?
#
loop_
_entity_poly.entity_id
_entity_poly.type
_entity_poly.pdbx_seq_one_letter_code
_entity_poly.pdbx_strand_id
1 'polypeptide(L)'
;MARRLAVALALWSVLALGEPASALDWGGIEPGVTTIEQVRARYGAPSKESRAKVESYDTIQWVYEGARAPGGIQRMTVDYGLLTPQGYKQTVVRVLRLEPKPKIFGKNTVVQGFGVPDGMSNQDGQDTYFYKLGLVVTFDKEGKEAVLLNFTLPQPDPPAARPAPASPGAPKR
;
A
#
# COMPACT_ATOMS: atom_id res chain seq x y z
N MET A 1 -58.01 38.83 8.15
CA MET A 1 -56.95 38.80 9.18
C MET A 1 -55.81 37.93 8.68
N ALA A 2 -54.64 38.53 8.45
CA ALA A 2 -53.44 37.83 8.05
C ALA A 2 -52.85 37.05 9.23
N ARG A 3 -52.42 35.81 9.02
CA ARG A 3 -51.41 35.13 9.84
C ARG A 3 -50.45 34.37 8.93
N ARG A 4 -49.19 34.68 9.15
CA ARG A 4 -48.00 34.33 8.36
C ARG A 4 -47.35 33.04 8.89
N LEU A 5 -46.45 32.49 8.07
CA LEU A 5 -45.24 31.69 8.42
C LEU A 5 -45.48 30.22 8.82
N ALA A 6 -44.66 29.23 8.46
CA ALA A 6 -43.31 29.24 7.89
C ALA A 6 -43.05 27.96 7.06
N VAL A 7 -42.24 28.13 6.00
CA VAL A 7 -41.53 27.04 5.30
C VAL A 7 -40.42 26.52 6.21
N ALA A 8 -40.32 25.21 6.39
CA ALA A 8 -39.17 24.57 7.04
C ALA A 8 -38.66 23.42 6.14
N LEU A 9 -37.96 23.80 5.07
CA LEU A 9 -36.93 22.94 4.47
C LEU A 9 -35.64 23.20 5.25
N ALA A 10 -35.31 22.33 6.20
CA ALA A 10 -33.97 22.28 6.78
C ALA A 10 -33.26 21.08 6.19
N LEU A 11 -32.33 21.39 5.28
CA LEU A 11 -31.42 20.47 4.62
C LEU A 11 -30.71 19.60 5.65
N TRP A 12 -30.78 18.28 5.43
CA TRP A 12 -29.83 17.34 5.98
C TRP A 12 -28.46 17.64 5.37
N SER A 13 -27.63 18.37 6.13
CA SER A 13 -26.19 18.44 5.87
C SER A 13 -25.58 17.07 6.16
N VAL A 14 -25.38 16.28 5.11
CA VAL A 14 -24.49 15.12 5.17
C VAL A 14 -23.10 15.66 5.46
N LEU A 15 -22.64 15.51 6.70
CA LEU A 15 -21.21 15.58 6.99
C LEU A 15 -20.54 14.47 6.17
N ALA A 16 -19.79 14.87 5.14
CA ALA A 16 -18.80 14.01 4.52
C ALA A 16 -17.75 13.70 5.58
N LEU A 17 -17.96 12.62 6.33
CA LEU A 17 -16.89 11.93 7.04
C LEU A 17 -15.89 11.55 5.96
N GLY A 18 -14.71 12.17 5.98
CA GLY A 18 -13.63 11.84 5.06
C GLY A 18 -13.40 10.34 5.12
N GLU A 19 -13.63 9.66 4.00
CA GLU A 19 -13.25 8.25 3.88
C GLU A 19 -11.75 8.15 4.17
N PRO A 20 -11.31 7.18 4.99
CA PRO A 20 -9.89 6.93 5.11
C PRO A 20 -9.35 6.74 3.70
N ALA A 21 -8.34 7.53 3.33
CA ALA A 21 -7.63 7.33 2.08
C ALA A 21 -7.33 5.83 1.98
N SER A 22 -7.98 5.16 1.04
CA SER A 22 -8.00 3.70 1.02
C SER A 22 -6.65 3.22 0.50
N ALA A 23 -6.18 2.07 1.00
CA ALA A 23 -4.94 1.51 0.51
C ALA A 23 -5.13 1.11 -0.96
N LEU A 24 -4.05 1.11 -1.73
CA LEU A 24 -4.13 0.65 -3.10
C LEU A 24 -4.40 -0.86 -3.14
N ASP A 25 -5.41 -1.27 -3.91
CA ASP A 25 -5.80 -2.67 -4.09
C ASP A 25 -4.98 -3.37 -5.18
N TRP A 26 -4.62 -4.64 -4.95
CA TRP A 26 -4.21 -5.53 -6.03
C TRP A 26 -4.87 -6.89 -5.92
N GLY A 27 -5.53 -7.29 -7.01
CA GLY A 27 -6.21 -8.57 -7.09
C GLY A 27 -7.33 -8.70 -6.04
N GLY A 28 -7.96 -7.60 -5.62
CA GLY A 28 -8.95 -7.53 -4.56
C GLY A 28 -8.42 -7.88 -3.17
N ILE A 29 -7.14 -7.57 -2.93
CA ILE A 29 -6.55 -7.46 -1.61
C ILE A 29 -6.17 -6.00 -1.37
N GLU A 30 -6.89 -5.39 -0.44
CA GLU A 30 -6.63 -4.06 0.10
C GLU A 30 -6.09 -4.16 1.54
N PRO A 31 -4.84 -3.74 1.80
CA PRO A 31 -4.29 -3.64 3.15
C PRO A 31 -5.15 -2.77 4.08
N GLY A 32 -5.38 -3.23 5.31
CA GLY A 32 -6.23 -2.56 6.29
C GLY A 32 -7.70 -2.91 6.22
N VAL A 33 -8.16 -3.48 5.10
CA VAL A 33 -9.58 -3.82 4.87
C VAL A 33 -9.76 -5.32 4.70
N THR A 34 -8.93 -5.94 3.86
CA THR A 34 -9.14 -7.34 3.45
C THR A 34 -8.81 -8.30 4.58
N THR A 35 -9.67 -9.29 4.80
CA THR A 35 -9.51 -10.31 5.85
C THR A 35 -8.91 -11.60 5.31
N ILE A 36 -8.35 -12.41 6.22
CA ILE A 36 -7.82 -13.75 5.93
C ILE A 36 -8.84 -14.67 5.25
N GLU A 37 -10.12 -14.54 5.60
CA GLU A 37 -11.20 -15.32 4.99
C GLU A 37 -11.45 -14.90 3.54
N GLN A 38 -11.43 -13.60 3.26
CA GLN A 38 -11.58 -13.07 1.91
C GLN A 38 -10.40 -13.47 1.01
N VAL A 39 -9.16 -13.42 1.53
CA VAL A 39 -7.99 -13.90 0.78
C VAL A 39 -8.11 -15.39 0.49
N ARG A 40 -8.51 -16.20 1.48
CA ARG A 40 -8.70 -17.65 1.29
C ARG A 40 -9.81 -17.97 0.30
N ALA A 41 -10.92 -17.25 0.34
CA ALA A 41 -12.02 -17.43 -0.60
C ALA A 41 -11.57 -17.18 -2.05
N ARG A 42 -10.64 -16.25 -2.24
CA ARG A 42 -10.15 -15.84 -3.56
C ARG A 42 -9.02 -16.70 -4.11
N TYR A 43 -8.00 -16.96 -3.28
CA TYR A 43 -6.76 -17.62 -3.71
C TYR A 43 -6.62 -19.06 -3.20
N GLY A 44 -7.57 -19.52 -2.38
CA GLY A 44 -7.50 -20.82 -1.72
C GLY A 44 -6.44 -20.86 -0.61
N ALA A 45 -6.03 -22.08 -0.26
CA ALA A 45 -5.00 -22.31 0.74
C ALA A 45 -3.61 -21.84 0.25
N PRO A 46 -2.79 -21.24 1.13
CA PRO A 46 -1.43 -20.85 0.80
C PRO A 46 -0.53 -22.07 0.59
N SER A 47 0.61 -21.87 -0.08
CA SER A 47 1.69 -22.86 -0.14
C SER A 47 2.35 -23.05 1.23
N LYS A 48 2.48 -21.97 2.00
CA LYS A 48 3.05 -21.97 3.34
C LYS A 48 2.31 -20.99 4.25
N GLU A 49 2.05 -21.42 5.47
CA GLU A 49 1.59 -20.57 6.58
C GLU A 49 2.66 -20.57 7.67
N SER A 50 3.00 -19.40 8.18
CA SER A 50 3.85 -19.23 9.36
C SER A 50 3.21 -18.27 10.35
N ARG A 51 3.47 -18.49 11.64
CA ARG A 51 3.02 -17.63 12.74
C ARG A 51 4.23 -17.20 13.54
N ALA A 52 4.27 -15.92 13.90
CA ALA A 52 5.37 -15.34 14.67
C ALA A 52 4.85 -14.30 15.65
N LYS A 53 5.63 -13.99 16.68
CA LYS A 53 5.38 -12.82 17.53
C LYS A 53 6.23 -11.66 17.02
N VAL A 54 5.58 -10.58 16.63
CA VAL A 54 6.21 -9.32 16.23
C VAL A 54 5.69 -8.23 17.16
N GLU A 55 6.59 -7.54 17.86
CA GLU A 55 6.23 -6.45 18.78
C GLU A 55 5.19 -6.87 19.83
N SER A 56 5.31 -8.10 20.34
CA SER A 56 4.38 -8.77 21.28
C SER A 56 3.02 -9.20 20.71
N TYR A 57 2.75 -8.98 19.42
CA TYR A 57 1.52 -9.43 18.75
C TYR A 57 1.73 -10.67 17.90
N ASP A 58 0.76 -11.58 17.89
CA ASP A 58 0.77 -12.79 17.07
C ASP A 58 0.41 -12.49 15.61
N THR A 59 1.39 -12.49 14.72
CA THR A 59 1.22 -12.28 13.28
C THR A 59 1.10 -13.61 12.54
N ILE A 60 0.39 -13.56 11.41
CA ILE A 60 0.25 -14.68 10.47
C ILE A 60 0.85 -14.23 9.15
N GLN A 61 1.63 -15.08 8.50
CA GLN A 61 2.14 -14.85 7.17
C GLN A 61 1.76 -16.01 6.27
N TRP A 62 1.15 -15.69 5.15
CA TRP A 62 0.83 -16.64 4.08
C TRP A 62 1.70 -16.39 2.86
N VAL A 63 2.17 -17.46 2.25
CA VAL A 63 2.97 -17.42 1.02
C VAL A 63 2.29 -18.28 -0.04
N TYR A 64 2.12 -17.70 -1.22
CA TYR A 64 1.64 -18.35 -2.43
C TYR A 64 2.79 -18.38 -3.45
N GLU A 65 3.27 -19.58 -3.75
CA GLU A 65 4.39 -19.81 -4.66
C GLU A 65 4.16 -21.07 -5.50
N GLY A 66 4.90 -21.22 -6.60
CA GLY A 66 4.73 -22.35 -7.51
C GLY A 66 3.32 -22.41 -8.13
N ALA A 67 2.67 -23.57 -8.08
CA ALA A 67 1.33 -23.77 -8.64
C ALA A 67 0.22 -23.00 -7.92
N ARG A 68 0.49 -22.45 -6.73
CA ARG A 68 -0.46 -21.63 -5.96
C ARG A 68 -0.26 -20.13 -6.17
N ALA A 69 0.82 -19.71 -6.83
CA ALA A 69 1.04 -18.30 -7.13
C ALA A 69 0.01 -17.80 -8.16
N PRO A 70 -0.49 -16.56 -8.03
CA PRO A 70 -1.31 -15.93 -9.07
C PRO A 70 -0.58 -15.85 -10.42
N GLY A 71 -1.35 -15.74 -11.51
CA GLY A 71 -0.79 -15.59 -12.86
C GLY A 71 0.15 -14.38 -12.96
N GLY A 72 1.30 -14.57 -13.59
CA GLY A 72 2.35 -13.53 -13.70
C GLY A 72 3.13 -13.26 -12.42
N ILE A 73 2.76 -13.86 -11.28
CA ILE A 73 3.46 -13.70 -10.02
C ILE A 73 4.34 -14.93 -9.75
N GLN A 74 5.59 -14.69 -9.35
CA GLN A 74 6.48 -15.75 -8.89
C GLN A 74 6.18 -16.10 -7.43
N ARG A 75 5.99 -15.08 -6.59
CA ARG A 75 5.68 -15.22 -5.18
C ARG A 75 4.77 -14.10 -4.71
N MET A 76 3.67 -14.46 -4.05
CA MET A 76 2.81 -13.53 -3.34
C MET A 76 2.88 -13.84 -1.84
N THR A 77 3.17 -12.82 -1.04
CA THR A 77 3.23 -12.93 0.42
C THR A 77 2.19 -12.00 1.03
N VAL A 78 1.37 -12.52 1.94
CA VAL A 78 0.34 -11.78 2.65
C VAL A 78 0.66 -11.83 4.15
N ASP A 79 0.98 -10.68 4.73
CA ASP A 79 1.23 -10.55 6.17
C ASP A 79 -0.04 -9.99 6.84
N TYR A 80 -0.56 -10.74 7.81
CA TYR A 80 -1.71 -10.37 8.61
C TYR A 80 -1.29 -9.89 9.99
N GLY A 81 -2.18 -9.11 10.62
CA GLY A 81 -2.00 -8.62 11.97
C GLY A 81 -1.75 -7.14 11.97
N LEU A 82 -2.81 -6.37 12.13
CA LEU A 82 -2.79 -4.92 12.09
C LEU A 82 -3.18 -4.32 13.45
N LEU A 83 -2.31 -3.47 14.00
CA LEU A 83 -2.64 -2.68 15.17
C LEU A 83 -3.37 -1.41 14.74
N THR A 84 -4.60 -1.20 15.23
CA THR A 84 -5.38 0.01 14.99
C THR A 84 -5.68 0.72 16.32
N PRO A 85 -6.18 1.98 16.30
CA PRO A 85 -6.61 2.66 17.52
C PRO A 85 -7.69 1.90 18.31
N GLN A 86 -8.45 1.00 17.67
CA GLN A 86 -9.48 0.18 18.28
C GLN A 86 -8.94 -1.16 18.83
N GLY A 87 -7.64 -1.44 18.66
CA GLY A 87 -6.99 -2.65 19.10
C GLY A 87 -6.33 -3.45 17.97
N TYR A 88 -5.81 -4.61 18.32
CA TYR A 88 -5.12 -5.49 17.38
C TYR A 88 -6.10 -6.36 16.60
N LYS A 89 -5.98 -6.34 15.27
CA LYS A 89 -6.76 -7.14 14.33
C LYS A 89 -5.86 -8.19 13.67
N GLN A 90 -5.83 -9.39 14.26
CA GLN A 90 -4.95 -10.48 13.82
C GLN A 90 -5.20 -10.96 12.39
N THR A 91 -6.46 -10.91 11.92
CA THR A 91 -6.90 -11.52 10.66
C THR A 91 -6.99 -10.54 9.49
N VAL A 92 -6.57 -9.29 9.68
CA VAL A 92 -6.61 -8.24 8.65
C VAL A 92 -5.24 -8.15 7.99
N VAL A 93 -5.23 -8.01 6.65
CA VAL A 93 -4.00 -7.82 5.88
C VAL A 93 -3.34 -6.51 6.30
N ARG A 94 -2.08 -6.60 6.69
CA ARG A 94 -1.22 -5.44 6.99
C ARG A 94 -0.34 -5.10 5.79
N VAL A 95 0.22 -6.13 5.15
CA VAL A 95 1.13 -5.97 4.01
C VAL A 95 0.83 -7.05 2.98
N LEU A 96 0.82 -6.66 1.70
CA LEU A 96 0.83 -7.57 0.56
C LEU A 96 2.11 -7.32 -0.25
N ARG A 97 2.90 -8.37 -0.47
CA ARG A 97 4.10 -8.33 -1.30
C ARG A 97 3.93 -9.20 -2.52
N LEU A 98 4.22 -8.64 -3.70
CA LEU A 98 4.22 -9.35 -4.97
C LEU A 98 5.61 -9.30 -5.58
N GLU A 99 6.16 -10.47 -5.85
CA GLU A 99 7.37 -10.67 -6.64
C GLU A 99 6.92 -11.19 -8.01
N PRO A 100 6.82 -10.32 -9.02
CA PRO A 100 6.35 -10.72 -10.33
C PRO A 100 7.42 -11.54 -11.08
N LYS A 101 6.97 -12.32 -12.06
CA LYS A 101 7.90 -12.92 -13.03
C LYS A 101 8.52 -11.82 -13.90
N PRO A 102 9.71 -12.05 -14.48
CA PRO A 102 10.29 -11.14 -15.46
C PRO A 102 9.31 -10.79 -16.58
N LYS A 103 9.39 -9.55 -17.08
CA LYS A 103 8.56 -8.99 -18.17
C LYS A 103 7.08 -8.77 -17.87
N ILE A 104 6.62 -9.02 -16.64
CA ILE A 104 5.20 -8.84 -16.28
C ILE A 104 4.89 -7.37 -15.97
N PHE A 105 5.76 -6.68 -15.25
CA PHE A 105 5.60 -5.27 -14.90
C PHE A 105 6.80 -4.46 -15.34
N GLY A 106 6.69 -3.77 -16.47
CA GLY A 106 7.62 -2.71 -16.84
C GLY A 106 7.21 -1.37 -16.23
N LYS A 107 8.08 -0.37 -16.26
CA LYS A 107 7.78 1.01 -15.79
C LYS A 107 6.47 1.56 -16.35
N ASN A 108 6.25 1.44 -17.66
CA ASN A 108 5.03 1.91 -18.31
C ASN A 108 3.78 1.18 -17.79
N THR A 109 3.87 -0.15 -17.58
CA THR A 109 2.77 -0.95 -17.03
C THR A 109 2.44 -0.52 -15.61
N VAL A 110 3.46 -0.24 -14.79
CA VAL A 110 3.28 0.26 -13.41
C VAL A 110 2.57 1.61 -13.43
N VAL A 111 3.02 2.54 -14.27
CA VAL A 111 2.40 3.87 -14.38
C VAL A 111 0.98 3.80 -14.95
N GLN A 112 0.71 2.90 -15.90
CA GLN A 112 -0.64 2.70 -16.43
C GLN A 112 -1.57 2.03 -15.41
N GLY A 113 -1.07 1.11 -14.61
CA GLY A 113 -1.87 0.38 -13.62
C GLY A 113 -2.16 1.18 -12.35
N PHE A 114 -1.18 1.95 -11.88
CA PHE A 114 -1.24 2.62 -10.57
C PHE A 114 -1.16 4.14 -10.65
N GLY A 115 -0.98 4.70 -11.84
CA GLY A 115 -0.81 6.14 -12.05
C GLY A 115 0.63 6.61 -11.91
N VAL A 116 0.80 7.93 -11.96
CA VAL A 116 2.10 8.59 -11.79
C VAL A 116 2.53 8.47 -10.32
N PRO A 117 3.77 8.04 -10.02
CA PRO A 117 4.23 7.95 -8.64
C PRO A 117 4.35 9.33 -7.99
N ASP A 118 4.06 9.41 -6.70
CA ASP A 118 4.24 10.61 -5.87
C ASP A 118 5.72 10.96 -5.66
N GLY A 119 6.59 9.95 -5.71
CA GLY A 119 8.02 10.11 -5.55
C GLY A 119 8.81 9.03 -6.25
N MET A 120 10.05 9.34 -6.61
CA MET A 120 10.99 8.41 -7.20
C MET A 120 12.35 8.54 -6.51
N SER A 121 13.00 7.41 -6.26
CA SER A 121 14.37 7.36 -5.76
C SER A 121 15.18 6.39 -6.60
N ASN A 122 16.45 6.67 -6.77
CA ASN A 122 17.43 5.72 -7.29
C ASN A 122 18.48 5.51 -6.18
N GLN A 123 18.56 4.29 -5.66
CA GLN A 123 19.57 3.89 -4.67
C GLN A 123 20.38 2.74 -5.25
N ASP A 124 21.70 2.91 -5.33
CA ASP A 124 22.63 1.89 -5.84
C ASP A 124 22.26 1.32 -7.23
N GLY A 125 21.73 2.19 -8.11
CA GLY A 125 21.28 1.81 -9.44
C GLY A 125 19.92 1.13 -9.48
N GLN A 126 19.21 1.06 -8.35
CA GLN A 126 17.88 0.48 -8.25
C GLN A 126 16.83 1.59 -8.18
N ASP A 127 15.94 1.63 -9.18
CA ASP A 127 14.82 2.57 -9.18
C ASP A 127 13.72 2.10 -8.22
N THR A 128 13.16 3.03 -7.46
CA THR A 128 12.00 2.80 -6.60
C THR A 128 10.96 3.89 -6.79
N TYR A 129 9.72 3.49 -7.04
CA TYR A 129 8.56 4.36 -7.13
C TYR A 129 7.75 4.30 -5.84
N PHE A 130 7.31 5.46 -5.36
CA PHE A 130 6.53 5.60 -4.15
C PHE A 130 5.16 6.19 -4.47
N TYR A 131 4.13 5.57 -3.91
CA TYR A 131 2.74 5.99 -3.99
C TYR A 131 2.21 6.17 -2.56
N LYS A 132 1.68 7.36 -2.25
CA LYS A 132 1.17 7.71 -0.92
C LYS A 132 0.03 6.82 -0.47
N LEU A 133 -0.72 6.25 -1.41
CA LEU A 133 -1.77 5.26 -1.18
C LEU A 133 -1.24 3.89 -0.70
N GLY A 134 0.05 3.80 -0.36
CA GLY A 134 0.64 2.61 0.26
C GLY A 134 1.17 1.62 -0.76
N LEU A 135 1.76 2.08 -1.87
CA LEU A 135 2.46 1.20 -2.80
C LEU A 135 3.92 1.67 -2.95
N VAL A 136 4.84 0.74 -2.80
CA VAL A 136 6.25 0.93 -3.17
C VAL A 136 6.61 -0.10 -4.23
N VAL A 137 7.13 0.35 -5.37
CA VAL A 137 7.56 -0.51 -6.46
C VAL A 137 9.06 -0.39 -6.63
N THR A 138 9.76 -1.50 -6.46
CA THR A 138 11.21 -1.59 -6.67
C THR A 138 11.48 -2.27 -8.00
N PHE A 139 12.32 -1.66 -8.82
CA PHE A 139 12.75 -2.19 -10.11
C PHE A 139 14.06 -2.97 -9.99
N ASP A 140 14.43 -3.70 -11.02
CA ASP A 140 15.76 -4.27 -11.15
C ASP A 140 16.84 -3.17 -11.27
N LYS A 141 18.11 -3.59 -11.26
CA LYS A 141 19.25 -2.67 -11.41
C LYS A 141 19.37 -2.06 -12.81
N GLU A 142 18.65 -2.60 -13.80
CA GLU A 142 18.58 -2.00 -15.13
C GLU A 142 17.45 -0.95 -15.20
N GLY A 143 16.62 -0.84 -14.16
CA GLY A 143 15.45 0.02 -14.09
C GLY A 143 14.39 -0.36 -15.13
N LYS A 144 14.30 -1.62 -15.57
CA LYS A 144 13.39 -2.04 -16.63
C LYS A 144 12.14 -2.71 -16.09
N GLU A 145 12.33 -3.63 -15.15
CA GLU A 145 11.27 -4.52 -14.68
C GLU A 145 11.09 -4.38 -13.17
N ALA A 146 9.84 -4.36 -12.71
CA ALA A 146 9.55 -4.40 -11.29
C ALA A 146 9.92 -5.78 -10.75
N VAL A 147 10.67 -5.81 -9.65
CA VAL A 147 11.05 -7.05 -8.95
C VAL A 147 10.28 -7.22 -7.65
N LEU A 148 9.72 -6.13 -7.10
CA LEU A 148 8.91 -6.15 -5.91
C LEU A 148 7.87 -5.04 -5.96
N LEU A 149 6.61 -5.40 -5.71
CA LEU A 149 5.54 -4.46 -5.37
C LEU A 149 5.14 -4.73 -3.93
N ASN A 150 5.23 -3.71 -3.08
CA ASN A 150 4.91 -3.79 -1.67
C ASN A 150 3.72 -2.87 -1.36
N PHE A 151 2.56 -3.46 -1.09
CA PHE A 151 1.33 -2.77 -0.75
C PHE A 151 1.17 -2.77 0.77
N THR A 152 1.00 -1.57 1.32
CA THR A 152 0.83 -1.29 2.74
C THR A 152 -0.37 -0.35 2.93
N LEU A 153 -0.68 -0.01 4.18
CA LEU A 153 -1.59 1.10 4.45
C LEU A 153 -1.01 2.41 3.88
N PRO A 154 -1.86 3.40 3.56
CA PRO A 154 -1.41 4.71 3.10
C PRO A 154 -0.32 5.26 4.00
N GLN A 155 0.77 5.70 3.39
CA GLN A 155 1.90 6.23 4.13
C GLN A 155 1.61 7.70 4.46
N PRO A 156 1.84 8.15 5.70
CA PRO A 156 1.76 9.57 6.02
C PRO A 156 2.80 10.34 5.18
N ASP A 157 2.54 11.62 4.93
CA ASP A 157 3.49 12.46 4.21
C ASP A 157 4.86 12.40 4.92
N PRO A 158 5.96 12.16 4.17
CA PRO A 158 7.28 12.24 4.77
C PRO A 158 7.46 13.65 5.36
N PRO A 159 8.08 13.77 6.56
CA PRO A 159 8.41 15.08 7.10
C PRO A 159 9.22 15.87 6.07
N ALA A 160 8.87 17.15 5.87
CA ALA A 160 9.56 18.00 4.91
C ALA A 160 11.08 17.87 5.08
N ALA A 161 11.80 17.63 3.98
CA ALA A 161 13.24 17.49 3.99
C ALA A 161 13.85 18.73 4.67
N ARG A 162 14.61 18.53 5.74
CA ARG A 162 15.33 19.63 6.40
C ARG A 162 16.22 20.31 5.35
N PRO A 163 16.23 21.65 5.26
CA PRO A 163 17.12 22.36 4.35
C PRO A 163 18.55 21.86 4.56
N ALA A 164 19.23 21.48 3.47
CA ALA A 164 20.65 21.14 3.55
C ALA A 164 21.42 22.32 4.18
N PRO A 165 22.33 22.08 5.13
CA PRO A 165 23.14 23.16 5.68
C PRO A 165 23.90 23.83 4.53
N ALA A 166 23.79 25.16 4.45
CA ALA A 166 24.49 25.95 3.45
C ALA A 166 25.99 25.59 3.49
N SER A 167 26.54 25.18 2.33
CA SER A 167 27.98 24.97 2.21
C SER A 167 28.71 26.27 2.60
N PRO A 168 29.67 26.24 3.53
CA PRO A 168 30.48 27.41 3.84
C PRO A 168 31.14 27.90 2.56
N GLY A 169 30.87 29.15 2.18
CA GLY A 169 31.38 29.75 0.96
C GLY A 169 32.90 29.62 0.86
N ALA A 170 33.37 29.26 -0.33
CA ALA A 170 34.79 29.21 -0.64
C ALA A 170 35.43 30.61 -0.42
N PRO A 171 36.63 30.70 0.18
CA PRO A 171 37.33 31.97 0.33
C PRO A 171 37.71 32.52 -1.04
N LYS A 172 37.32 33.77 -1.31
CA LYS A 172 37.81 34.53 -2.47
C LYS A 172 39.33 34.74 -2.30
N ARG A 173 40.08 34.37 -3.34
CA ARG A 173 41.50 34.75 -3.49
C ARG A 173 41.60 36.19 -3.98
#